data_AF-A0A4R4U4P1-F1
#
_entry.id   AF-A0A4R4U4P1-F1
#
_cell.length_a   1.000
_cell.length_b   1.000
_cell.length_c   1.000
_cell.angle_alpha   90.00
_cell.angle_beta   90.00
_cell.angle_gamma   90.00
#
_symmetry.space_group_name_H-M   'P 1'
#
loop_
_entity.id
_entity.type
_entity.pdbx_description
1 polymer ?
#
loop_
_entity_poly.entity_id
_entity_poly.type
_entity_poly.pdbx_seq_one_letter_code
_entity_poly.pdbx_strand_id
1 'polypeptide(L)'
;MKQNPEVRFGEGRLARARRGLVAASVVVALAVVGLVAAAPLLRDHSQQRLEQRAGREVTATAQRTRTRLLADPAAGQATLRGIADRADGVEVLNVETGTTGVRLVFRVRVAKTASSVFGWQRATADGCFAQVVGPGSNPAGLERMPCPS
;
A
#
# COMPACT_ATOMS: atom_id res chain seq x y z
N MET A 1 -12.68 -23.79 84.99
CA MET A 1 -11.65 -24.12 83.99
C MET A 1 -12.24 -23.85 82.61
N LYS A 2 -11.64 -22.93 81.85
CA LYS A 2 -12.12 -22.40 80.55
C LYS A 2 -11.59 -23.30 79.42
N GLN A 3 -12.48 -23.89 78.62
CA GLN A 3 -12.11 -24.41 77.30
C GLN A 3 -12.60 -23.42 76.25
N ASN A 4 -11.64 -22.74 75.61
CA ASN A 4 -11.89 -21.92 74.43
C ASN A 4 -11.98 -22.85 73.21
N PRO A 5 -13.01 -22.73 72.35
CA PRO A 5 -12.97 -23.34 71.03
C PRO A 5 -12.08 -22.51 70.11
N GLU A 6 -11.00 -23.11 69.61
CA GLU A 6 -10.21 -22.54 68.51
C GLU A 6 -11.08 -22.43 67.25
N VAL A 7 -11.55 -21.22 66.99
CA VAL A 7 -12.23 -20.88 65.74
C VAL A 7 -11.16 -20.71 64.65
N ARG A 8 -10.95 -21.77 63.86
CA ARG A 8 -10.14 -21.75 62.63
C ARG A 8 -10.95 -21.14 61.48
N PHE A 9 -11.19 -19.83 61.52
CA PHE A 9 -11.77 -19.07 60.41
C PHE A 9 -10.70 -18.22 59.72
N GLY A 10 -10.38 -18.50 58.46
CA GLY A 10 -9.75 -17.47 57.62
C GLY A 10 -8.93 -17.88 56.39
N GLU A 11 -8.28 -19.05 56.38
CA GLU A 11 -7.21 -19.27 55.39
C GLU A 11 -7.69 -19.63 53.97
N GLY A 12 -8.89 -20.21 53.84
CA GLY A 12 -9.40 -20.68 52.55
C GLY A 12 -9.82 -19.59 51.56
N ARG A 13 -10.25 -18.41 52.03
CA ARG A 13 -10.73 -17.31 51.18
C ARG A 13 -9.59 -16.47 50.60
N LEU A 14 -8.54 -16.23 51.38
CA LEU A 14 -7.35 -15.49 50.93
C LEU A 14 -6.55 -16.27 49.88
N ALA A 15 -6.41 -17.59 50.03
CA ALA A 15 -5.72 -18.43 49.04
C ALA A 15 -6.48 -18.50 47.70
N ARG A 16 -7.82 -18.53 47.73
CA ARG A 16 -8.66 -18.49 46.51
C ARG A 16 -8.59 -17.14 45.81
N ALA A 17 -8.66 -16.04 46.56
CA ALA A 17 -8.53 -14.69 46.01
C ALA A 17 -7.14 -14.43 45.39
N ARG A 18 -6.06 -14.88 46.06
CA ARG A 18 -4.70 -14.83 45.51
C ARG A 18 -4.54 -15.65 44.24
N ARG A 19 -5.11 -16.87 44.18
CA ARG A 19 -5.08 -17.69 42.95
C ARG A 19 -5.87 -17.05 41.82
N GLY A 20 -7.01 -16.43 42.10
CA GLY A 20 -7.79 -15.67 41.12
C GLY A 20 -7.01 -14.48 40.54
N LEU A 21 -6.30 -13.73 41.39
CA LEU A 21 -5.43 -12.63 40.96
C LEU A 21 -4.26 -13.09 40.10
N VAL A 22 -3.59 -14.18 40.47
CA VAL A 22 -2.49 -14.75 39.68
C VAL A 22 -2.99 -15.26 38.33
N ALA A 23 -4.13 -15.94 38.31
CA ALA A 23 -4.74 -16.39 37.05
C ALA A 23 -5.10 -15.20 36.15
N ALA A 24 -5.70 -14.15 36.70
CA ALA A 24 -6.02 -12.93 35.96
C ALA A 24 -4.76 -12.24 35.42
N SER A 25 -3.69 -12.11 36.24
CA SER A 25 -2.44 -11.51 35.78
C SER A 25 -1.76 -12.32 34.68
N VAL A 26 -1.83 -13.65 34.75
CA VAL A 26 -1.29 -14.53 33.70
C VAL A 26 -2.09 -14.38 32.40
N VAL A 27 -3.41 -14.31 32.47
CA VAL A 27 -4.26 -14.08 31.29
C VAL A 27 -3.95 -12.73 30.65
N VAL A 28 -3.82 -11.66 31.45
CA VAL A 28 -3.46 -10.33 30.96
C VAL A 28 -2.06 -10.34 30.33
N ALA A 29 -1.08 -10.98 30.98
CA ALA A 29 0.27 -11.10 30.44
C ALA A 29 0.29 -11.84 29.09
N LEU A 30 -0.43 -12.96 28.98
CA LEU A 30 -0.55 -13.72 27.73
C LEU A 30 -1.25 -12.92 26.64
N ALA A 31 -2.31 -12.18 26.98
CA ALA A 31 -3.00 -11.31 26.03
C ALA A 31 -2.10 -10.18 25.50
N VAL A 32 -1.33 -9.55 26.40
CA VAL A 32 -0.34 -8.51 26.02
C VAL A 32 0.75 -9.09 25.13
N VAL A 33 1.32 -10.24 25.49
CA VAL A 33 2.35 -10.91 24.67
C VAL A 33 1.79 -11.31 23.30
N GLY A 34 0.57 -11.84 23.24
CA GLY A 34 -0.11 -12.15 21.99
C GLY A 34 -0.33 -10.93 21.10
N LEU A 35 -0.75 -9.80 21.68
CA LEU A 35 -0.90 -8.52 20.98
C LEU A 35 0.44 -8.00 20.43
N VAL A 36 1.51 -8.05 21.23
CA VAL A 36 2.85 -7.61 20.81
C VAL A 36 3.38 -8.48 19.67
N ALA A 37 3.14 -9.80 19.71
CA ALA A 37 3.56 -10.72 18.66
C ALA A 37 2.72 -10.57 17.37
N ALA A 38 1.42 -10.26 17.47
CA ALA A 38 0.53 -10.12 16.31
C ALA A 38 0.58 -8.73 15.66
N ALA A 39 0.93 -7.67 16.41
CA ALA A 39 1.03 -6.31 15.92
C ALA A 39 1.91 -6.14 14.64
N PRO A 40 3.13 -6.73 14.54
CA PRO A 40 3.95 -6.59 13.34
C PRO A 40 3.29 -7.19 12.09
N LEU A 41 2.59 -8.32 12.21
CA LEU A 41 1.88 -8.95 11.09
C LEU A 41 0.70 -8.10 10.61
N LEU A 42 -0.04 -7.49 11.55
CA LEU A 42 -1.13 -6.58 11.21
C LEU A 42 -0.62 -5.30 10.55
N ARG A 43 0.52 -4.78 11.02
CA ARG A 43 1.20 -3.65 10.39
C ARG A 43 1.63 -4.01 8.97
N ASP A 44 2.23 -5.17 8.77
CA ASP A 44 2.69 -5.64 7.46
C ASP A 44 1.53 -5.76 6.46
N HIS A 45 0.43 -6.42 6.84
CA HIS A 45 -0.76 -6.50 5.99
C HIS A 45 -1.36 -5.14 5.64
N SER A 46 -1.38 -4.20 6.59
CA SER A 46 -1.88 -2.85 6.33
C SER A 46 -0.99 -2.08 5.35
N GLN A 47 0.33 -2.22 5.47
CA GLN A 47 1.32 -1.64 4.59
C GLN A 47 1.21 -2.26 3.18
N GLN A 48 1.10 -3.57 3.09
CA GLN A 48 0.96 -4.29 1.82
C GLN A 48 -0.31 -3.88 1.05
N ARG A 49 -1.43 -3.61 1.76
CA ARG A 49 -2.64 -3.05 1.13
C ARG A 49 -2.41 -1.65 0.58
N LEU A 50 -1.62 -0.82 1.27
CA LEU A 50 -1.29 0.53 0.82
C LEU A 50 -0.39 0.48 -0.44
N GLU A 51 0.58 -0.42 -0.47
CA GLU A 51 1.44 -0.67 -1.62
C GLU A 51 0.66 -1.18 -2.83
N GLN A 52 -0.24 -2.15 -2.63
CA GLN A 52 -1.13 -2.61 -3.69
C GLN A 52 -2.05 -1.50 -4.21
N ARG A 53 -2.51 -0.59 -3.35
CA ARG A 53 -3.28 0.59 -3.77
C ARG A 53 -2.43 1.54 -4.60
N ALA A 54 -1.20 1.82 -4.18
CA ALA A 54 -0.27 2.64 -4.94
C ALA A 54 0.03 2.00 -6.32
N GLY A 55 0.27 0.69 -6.37
CA GLY A 55 0.49 -0.04 -7.62
C GLY A 55 -0.73 -0.02 -8.57
N ARG A 56 -1.95 -0.18 -8.04
CA ARG A 56 -3.18 -0.04 -8.86
C ARG A 56 -3.32 1.37 -9.43
N GLU A 57 -2.98 2.40 -8.64
CA GLU A 57 -3.01 3.79 -9.09
C GLU A 57 -1.99 4.02 -10.22
N VAL A 58 -0.80 3.43 -10.16
CA VAL A 58 0.20 3.51 -11.24
C VAL A 58 -0.40 3.01 -12.56
N THR A 59 -1.04 1.83 -12.56
CA THR A 59 -1.69 1.29 -13.76
C THR A 59 -2.87 2.15 -14.21
N ALA A 60 -3.69 2.66 -13.27
CA ALA A 60 -4.82 3.52 -13.59
C ALA A 60 -4.38 4.84 -14.23
N THR A 61 -3.33 5.48 -13.69
CA THR A 61 -2.74 6.69 -14.26
C THR A 61 -2.13 6.40 -15.63
N ALA A 62 -1.42 5.28 -15.81
CA ALA A 62 -0.87 4.90 -17.11
C ALA A 62 -1.97 4.72 -18.18
N GLN A 63 -3.07 4.03 -17.85
CA GLN A 63 -4.21 3.87 -18.76
C GLN A 63 -4.90 5.20 -19.05
N ARG A 64 -5.07 6.07 -18.03
CA ARG A 64 -5.63 7.42 -18.22
C ARG A 64 -4.76 8.26 -19.15
N THR A 65 -3.44 8.22 -18.99
CA THR A 65 -2.48 8.90 -19.87
C THR A 65 -2.58 8.33 -21.29
N ARG A 66 -2.67 7.01 -21.45
CA ARG A 66 -2.94 6.38 -22.75
C ARG A 66 -4.21 6.92 -23.41
N THR A 67 -5.33 6.97 -22.69
CA THR A 67 -6.60 7.49 -23.24
C THR A 67 -6.43 8.93 -23.72
N ARG A 68 -5.70 9.77 -22.98
CA ARG A 68 -5.42 11.17 -23.38
C ARG A 68 -4.52 11.25 -24.61
N LEU A 69 -3.49 10.41 -24.69
CA LEU A 69 -2.58 10.36 -25.84
C LEU A 69 -3.29 9.86 -27.11
N LEU A 70 -4.19 8.90 -26.98
CA LEU A 70 -4.94 8.32 -28.10
C LEU A 70 -6.17 9.16 -28.51
N ALA A 71 -6.48 10.25 -27.79
CA ALA A 71 -7.57 11.14 -28.15
C ALA A 71 -7.29 11.93 -29.44
N ASP A 72 -6.01 12.18 -29.74
CA ASP A 72 -5.55 12.77 -31.00
C ASP A 72 -4.42 11.92 -31.58
N PRO A 73 -4.75 10.86 -32.35
CA PRO A 73 -3.77 9.91 -32.88
C PRO A 73 -2.89 10.50 -34.00
N ALA A 74 -3.22 11.69 -34.50
CA ALA A 74 -2.43 12.42 -35.49
C ALA A 74 -1.52 13.49 -34.85
N ALA A 75 -1.58 13.66 -33.53
CA ALA A 75 -0.76 14.63 -32.82
C ALA A 75 0.74 14.35 -32.99
N GLY A 76 1.50 15.42 -33.25
CA GLY A 76 2.95 15.35 -33.34
C GLY A 76 3.64 15.12 -31.98
N GLN A 77 4.92 14.78 -32.02
CA GLN A 77 5.76 14.48 -30.86
C GLN A 77 5.68 15.53 -29.74
N ALA A 78 5.78 16.83 -30.06
CA ALA A 78 5.74 17.89 -29.07
C ALA A 78 4.38 17.97 -28.34
N THR A 79 3.28 17.80 -29.08
CA THR A 79 1.92 17.79 -28.53
C THR A 79 1.71 16.58 -27.62
N LEU A 80 2.11 15.39 -28.06
CA LEU A 80 2.00 14.16 -27.26
C LEU A 80 2.85 14.22 -25.99
N ARG A 81 4.07 14.76 -26.08
CA ARG A 81 4.90 15.04 -24.91
C ARG A 81 4.20 15.99 -23.95
N GLY A 82 3.66 17.11 -24.44
CA GLY A 82 2.92 18.07 -23.64
C GLY A 82 1.63 17.51 -23.03
N ILE A 83 0.99 16.50 -23.64
CA ILE A 83 -0.16 15.79 -23.05
C ILE A 83 0.31 14.93 -21.86
N ALA A 84 1.41 14.19 -22.03
CA ALA A 84 1.95 13.34 -20.97
C ALA A 84 2.55 14.15 -19.81
N ASP A 85 3.29 15.23 -20.08
CA ASP A 85 3.89 16.09 -19.05
C ASP A 85 2.84 16.81 -18.18
N ARG A 86 1.61 16.98 -18.69
CA ARG A 86 0.47 17.52 -17.92
C ARG A 86 -0.23 16.48 -17.06
N ALA A 87 0.11 15.20 -17.17
CA ALA A 87 -0.49 14.17 -16.35
C ALA A 87 0.24 14.08 -14.99
N ASP A 88 -0.52 14.17 -13.91
CA ASP A 88 0.03 14.14 -12.56
C ASP A 88 0.80 12.84 -12.29
N GLY A 89 2.02 12.99 -11.79
CA GLY A 89 2.90 11.86 -11.49
C GLY A 89 3.45 11.16 -12.73
N VAL A 90 3.35 11.75 -13.92
CA VAL A 90 3.94 11.22 -15.15
C VAL A 90 5.21 11.99 -15.51
N GLU A 91 6.23 11.26 -15.89
CA GLU A 91 7.51 11.79 -16.34
C GLU A 91 7.86 11.17 -17.70
N VAL A 92 7.97 11.99 -18.74
CA VAL A 92 8.33 11.51 -20.07
C VAL A 92 9.83 11.24 -20.13
N LEU A 93 10.20 9.97 -20.31
CA LEU A 93 11.58 9.51 -20.38
C LEU A 93 12.14 9.64 -21.80
N ASN A 94 11.35 9.26 -22.80
CA ASN A 94 11.78 9.28 -24.20
C ASN A 94 10.59 9.50 -25.13
N VAL A 95 10.84 10.14 -26.27
CA VAL A 95 9.86 10.28 -27.35
C VAL A 95 10.57 10.12 -28.69
N GLU A 96 10.13 9.13 -29.46
CA GLU A 96 10.73 8.79 -30.75
C GLU A 96 9.66 8.79 -31.83
N THR A 97 9.94 9.44 -32.95
CA THR A 97 9.08 9.37 -34.13
C THR A 97 9.55 8.23 -35.02
N GLY A 98 8.63 7.34 -35.40
CA GLY A 98 8.87 6.22 -36.29
C GLY A 98 7.85 6.17 -37.43
N THR A 99 8.00 5.17 -38.30
CA THR A 99 7.13 4.97 -39.47
C THR A 99 5.68 4.65 -39.12
N THR A 100 5.43 4.08 -37.94
CA THR A 100 4.10 3.71 -37.43
C THR A 100 3.44 4.77 -36.56
N GLY A 101 4.15 5.87 -36.27
CA GLY A 101 3.71 6.94 -35.38
C GLY A 101 4.79 7.33 -34.36
N VAL A 102 4.36 7.98 -33.28
CA VAL A 102 5.22 8.43 -32.18
C VAL A 102 5.21 7.40 -31.04
N ARG A 103 6.38 6.88 -30.69
CA ARG A 103 6.59 6.06 -29.49
C ARG A 103 6.91 6.97 -28.31
N LEU A 104 6.04 6.98 -27.31
CA LEU A 104 6.24 7.68 -26.06
C LEU A 104 6.61 6.69 -24.96
N VAL A 105 7.72 6.92 -24.27
CA VAL A 105 8.12 6.20 -23.07
C VAL A 105 8.00 7.12 -21.87
N PHE A 106 7.25 6.70 -20.87
CA PHE A 106 7.00 7.50 -19.67
C PHE A 106 7.02 6.65 -18.41
N ARG A 107 7.43 7.28 -17.32
CA ARG A 107 7.39 6.74 -15.96
C ARG A 107 6.21 7.35 -15.22
N VAL A 108 5.46 6.52 -14.51
CA VAL A 108 4.42 6.94 -13.58
C VAL A 108 4.96 6.75 -12.17
N ARG A 109 4.85 7.76 -11.31
CA ARG A 109 5.21 7.73 -9.89
C ARG A 109 4.00 8.08 -9.06
N VAL A 110 3.69 7.25 -8.07
CA VAL A 110 2.60 7.46 -7.13
C VAL A 110 3.15 7.38 -5.72
N ALA A 111 2.83 8.40 -4.91
CA ALA A 111 3.00 8.36 -3.47
C ALA A 111 1.62 8.37 -2.80
N LYS A 112 1.39 7.43 -1.88
CA LYS A 112 0.20 7.38 -1.03
C LYS A 112 0.62 7.43 0.42
N THR A 113 -0.14 8.18 1.20
CA THR A 113 -0.02 8.22 2.66
C THR A 113 -1.34 7.82 3.29
N ALA A 114 -1.28 7.17 4.45
CA ALA A 114 -2.46 6.79 5.22
C ALA A 114 -2.15 6.85 6.72
N SER A 115 -3.13 7.28 7.50
CA SER A 115 -3.12 7.12 8.95
C SER A 115 -3.57 5.71 9.32
N SER A 116 -2.84 5.04 10.20
CA SER A 116 -3.18 3.72 10.74
C SER A 116 -3.09 3.74 12.27
N VAL A 117 -3.68 2.74 12.93
CA VAL A 117 -3.52 2.51 14.38
C VAL A 117 -2.06 2.30 14.78
N PHE A 118 -1.20 1.99 13.81
CA PHE A 118 0.25 1.85 14.00
C PHE A 118 1.05 3.12 13.63
N GLY A 119 0.39 4.26 13.43
CA GLY A 119 0.99 5.53 13.01
C GLY A 119 0.85 5.82 11.52
N TRP A 120 1.64 6.77 11.02
CA TRP A 120 1.63 7.14 9.61
C TRP A 120 2.31 6.08 8.74
N GLN A 121 1.65 5.73 7.65
CA GLN A 121 2.14 4.80 6.64
C GLN A 121 2.31 5.54 5.31
N ARG A 122 3.33 5.13 4.56
CA ARG A 122 3.63 5.66 3.23
C ARG A 122 3.91 4.49 2.30
N ALA A 123 3.37 4.56 1.10
CA ALA A 123 3.75 3.68 0.00
C ALA A 123 4.12 4.53 -1.21
N THR A 124 5.22 4.18 -1.84
CA THR A 124 5.63 4.71 -3.14
C THR A 124 5.61 3.57 -4.13
N ALA A 125 5.04 3.81 -5.31
CA ALA A 125 5.05 2.87 -6.41
C ALA A 125 5.37 3.61 -7.70
N ASP A 126 6.15 2.97 -8.55
CA ASP A 126 6.49 3.46 -9.86
C ASP A 126 6.34 2.37 -10.93
N GLY A 127 6.21 2.81 -12.18
CA GLY A 127 6.12 1.91 -13.32
C GLY A 127 6.39 2.65 -14.62
N CYS A 128 7.10 1.99 -15.53
CA CYS A 128 7.46 2.55 -16.82
C CYS A 128 6.66 1.88 -17.92
N PHE A 129 6.22 2.69 -18.88
CA PHE A 129 5.32 2.29 -19.93
C PHE A 129 5.75 2.86 -21.27
N ALA A 130 5.51 2.11 -22.34
CA ALA A 130 5.60 2.57 -23.70
C ALA A 130 4.24 2.54 -24.38
N GLN A 131 3.93 3.62 -25.11
CA GLN A 131 2.74 3.73 -25.94
C GLN A 131 3.15 4.24 -27.32
N VAL A 132 2.73 3.53 -28.37
CA VAL A 132 2.81 4.02 -29.74
C VAL A 132 1.50 4.71 -30.10
N VAL A 133 1.59 5.95 -30.58
CA VAL A 133 0.46 6.77 -31.01
C VAL A 133 0.62 7.06 -32.50
N GLY A 134 -0.36 6.68 -33.30
CA GLY A 134 -0.35 6.93 -34.73
C GLY A 134 -1.75 6.79 -35.32
N PRO A 135 -1.96 7.25 -36.57
CA PRO A 135 -3.28 7.37 -37.20
C PRO A 135 -3.92 6.03 -37.60
N GLY A 136 -3.28 4.89 -37.28
CA GLY A 136 -3.81 3.56 -37.60
C GLY A 136 -5.12 3.22 -36.86
N SER A 137 -5.94 2.38 -37.47
CA SER A 137 -7.24 1.97 -36.91
C SER A 137 -7.15 1.03 -35.70
N ASN A 138 -5.97 0.50 -35.40
CA ASN A 138 -5.72 -0.39 -34.27
C ASN A 138 -4.55 0.13 -33.42
N PRO A 139 -4.84 0.88 -32.33
CA PRO A 139 -3.78 1.46 -31.49
C PRO A 139 -3.01 0.35 -30.77
N ALA A 140 -1.68 0.48 -30.73
CA ALA A 140 -0.84 -0.46 -30.00
C ALA A 140 -1.25 -0.55 -28.52
N GLY A 141 -1.07 -1.76 -27.95
CA GLY A 141 -1.24 -1.99 -26.52
C GLY A 141 -0.28 -1.14 -25.69
N LEU A 142 -0.69 -0.81 -24.47
CA LEU A 142 0.22 -0.21 -23.50
C LEU A 142 1.24 -1.26 -23.05
N GLU A 143 2.51 -1.05 -23.37
CA GLU A 143 3.59 -1.96 -23.00
C GLU A 143 4.15 -1.54 -21.64
N ARG A 144 4.31 -2.50 -20.71
CA ARG A 144 5.00 -2.25 -19.44
C ARG A 144 6.48 -2.60 -19.60
N MET A 145 7.35 -1.71 -19.17
CA MET A 145 8.80 -1.82 -19.32
C MET A 145 9.51 -1.70 -17.97
N PRO A 146 10.75 -2.24 -17.85
CA PRO A 146 11.59 -1.96 -16.68
C PRO A 146 11.90 -0.46 -16.60
N CYS A 147 11.90 0.08 -15.38
CA CYS A 147 12.28 1.48 -15.17
C CYS A 147 13.81 1.62 -15.13
N PRO A 148 14.36 2.71 -15.70
CA PRO A 148 15.77 3.03 -15.52
C PRO A 148 16.04 3.34 -14.03
N SER A 149 17.14 2.79 -13.52
CA SER A 149 17.66 3.00 -12.15
C SER A 149 18.12 4.44 -11.95
#